data_AF-A0A3E0C6S3-F1
#
_entry.id   AF-A0A3E0C6S3-F1
#
_cell.length_a   1.000
_cell.length_b   1.000
_cell.length_c   1.000
_cell.angle_alpha   90.00
_cell.angle_beta   90.00
_cell.angle_gamma   90.00
#
_symmetry.space_group_name_H-M   'P 1'
#
loop_
_entity.id
_entity.type
_entity.pdbx_description
1 polymer ?
#
loop_
_entity_poly.entity_id
_entity_poly.type
_entity_poly.pdbx_seq_one_letter_code
_entity_poly.pdbx_strand_id
1 'polypeptide(L)'
;MEALISLDAAPSFAVGDITNLQQLSEFNTSELADGLPADFPVLRCPIPTDGASFLPTGDIRYEMNIACLPANDLPVMTMLLQLNDVQIYWLADFTDPEVRAAYNRWKEAGRLPVLLDFNEGNKRDCTLCVPEISRKRLEFEDLHGFKKDAPADYVWKIMTKIADSGLLQHVAVSVLPEFRLESMLVNLLATKRVEQLIKGRSHGAKPNANFTSS
;
A
#
# COMPACT_ATOMS: atom_id res chain seq x y z
N MET A 1 -16.04 3.75 -27.30
CA MET A 1 -16.96 4.06 -26.18
C MET A 1 -16.05 4.53 -25.06
N GLU A 2 -15.90 5.85 -24.95
CA GLU A 2 -14.93 6.49 -24.05
C GLU A 2 -15.49 6.46 -22.62
N ALA A 3 -14.68 6.02 -21.67
CA ALA A 3 -15.07 5.95 -20.27
C ALA A 3 -14.91 7.33 -19.61
N LEU A 4 -16.03 7.89 -19.15
CA LEU A 4 -16.05 8.98 -18.17
C LEU A 4 -15.62 8.40 -16.82
N ILE A 5 -14.33 8.47 -16.52
CA ILE A 5 -13.82 8.27 -15.16
C ILE A 5 -13.94 9.63 -14.47
N SER A 6 -14.78 9.72 -13.44
CA SER A 6 -14.84 10.90 -12.57
C SER A 6 -13.61 10.92 -11.67
N LEU A 7 -12.51 11.48 -12.17
CA LEU A 7 -11.20 11.63 -11.50
C LEU A 7 -11.14 12.83 -10.53
N ASP A 8 -12.29 13.28 -10.01
CA ASP A 8 -12.42 14.56 -9.31
C ASP A 8 -12.36 14.47 -7.77
N ALA A 9 -11.86 13.35 -7.22
CA ALA A 9 -11.49 13.30 -5.81
C ALA A 9 -10.03 13.74 -5.68
N ALA A 10 -9.78 14.80 -4.92
CA ALA A 10 -8.43 15.18 -4.53
C ALA A 10 -7.69 13.94 -4.01
N PRO A 11 -6.43 13.68 -4.42
CA PRO A 11 -5.72 12.48 -4.03
C PRO A 11 -5.48 12.49 -2.51
N SER A 12 -6.37 11.84 -1.77
CA SER A 12 -6.14 11.46 -0.38
C SER A 12 -5.44 10.12 -0.40
N PHE A 13 -4.11 10.13 -0.51
CA PHE A 13 -3.36 8.91 -0.24
C PHE A 13 -3.52 8.55 1.25
N ALA A 14 -3.62 7.27 1.54
CA ALA A 14 -3.54 6.79 2.91
C ALA A 14 -2.07 6.51 3.27
N VAL A 15 -1.80 6.32 4.56
CA VAL A 15 -0.43 6.08 5.05
C VAL A 15 -0.38 4.68 5.66
N GLY A 16 0.14 3.73 4.89
CA GLY A 16 0.38 2.36 5.34
C GLY A 16 1.66 2.24 6.17
N ASP A 17 1.85 1.09 6.80
CA ASP A 17 3.07 0.78 7.57
C ASP A 17 3.49 -0.68 7.35
N ILE A 18 4.64 -1.04 7.95
CA ILE A 18 5.06 -2.45 8.08
C ILE A 18 4.86 -2.84 9.54
N THR A 19 4.06 -3.87 9.76
CA THR A 19 3.85 -4.52 11.06
C THR A 19 4.39 -5.96 11.01
N ASN A 20 4.21 -6.72 12.08
CA ASN A 20 4.65 -8.12 12.16
C ASN A 20 3.46 -9.04 12.45
N LEU A 21 3.50 -10.27 11.93
CA LEU A 21 2.41 -11.25 12.10
C LEU A 21 1.97 -11.45 13.55
N GLN A 22 2.89 -11.48 14.52
CA GLN A 22 2.60 -11.66 15.95
C GLN A 22 1.72 -10.55 16.54
N GLN A 23 1.64 -9.39 15.90
CA GLN A 23 0.79 -8.27 16.32
C GLN A 23 -0.65 -8.43 15.82
N LEU A 24 -0.92 -9.45 15.00
CA LEU A 24 -2.21 -9.73 14.39
C LEU A 24 -2.83 -10.96 15.05
N SER A 25 -3.66 -10.76 16.07
CA SER A 25 -4.26 -11.86 16.84
C SER A 25 -5.13 -12.79 16.00
N GLU A 26 -5.75 -12.26 14.96
CA GLU A 26 -6.58 -12.98 13.97
C GLU A 26 -5.77 -13.97 13.12
N PHE A 27 -4.43 -13.86 13.17
CA PHE A 27 -3.52 -14.59 12.30
C PHE A 27 -2.85 -15.79 12.94
N ASN A 28 -2.90 -15.91 14.26
CA ASN A 28 -2.35 -17.07 14.96
C ASN A 28 -3.02 -18.40 14.58
N THR A 29 -4.15 -18.37 13.86
CA THR A 29 -4.95 -19.54 13.48
C THR A 29 -5.25 -19.62 11.98
N SER A 30 -4.70 -18.73 11.14
CA SER A 30 -4.98 -18.71 9.69
C SER A 30 -3.99 -19.56 8.91
N GLU A 31 -4.50 -20.49 8.09
CA GLU A 31 -3.70 -21.28 7.13
C GLU A 31 -2.89 -20.39 6.17
N LEU A 32 -3.36 -19.15 5.93
CA LEU A 32 -2.66 -18.19 5.07
C LEU A 32 -1.31 -17.76 5.64
N ALA A 33 -1.04 -17.88 6.93
CA ALA A 33 0.29 -17.59 7.49
C ALA A 33 1.14 -18.84 7.77
N ASP A 34 0.67 -20.03 7.38
CA ASP A 34 1.39 -21.26 7.63
C ASP A 34 2.81 -21.21 7.07
N GLY A 35 3.77 -21.59 7.91
CA GLY A 35 5.20 -21.57 7.58
C GLY A 35 5.88 -20.21 7.63
N LEU A 36 5.16 -19.11 7.95
CA LEU A 36 5.78 -17.81 8.21
C LEU A 36 6.12 -17.64 9.70
N PRO A 37 7.29 -17.11 10.05
CA PRO A 37 7.65 -16.85 11.45
C PRO A 37 6.80 -15.72 12.05
N ALA A 38 6.64 -15.72 13.37
CA ALA A 38 5.79 -14.74 14.06
C ALA A 38 6.24 -13.27 13.87
N ASP A 39 7.54 -13.04 13.65
CA ASP A 39 8.09 -11.72 13.37
C ASP A 39 8.11 -11.36 11.87
N PHE A 40 7.44 -12.14 11.02
CA PHE A 40 7.45 -11.91 9.57
C PHE A 40 6.75 -10.58 9.23
N PRO A 41 7.35 -9.76 8.34
CA PRO A 41 6.83 -8.45 8.00
C PRO A 41 5.50 -8.55 7.22
N VAL A 42 4.54 -7.72 7.59
CA VAL A 42 3.22 -7.61 6.99
C VAL A 42 3.04 -6.17 6.51
N LEU A 43 2.60 -6.01 5.26
CA LEU A 43 2.28 -4.72 4.69
C LEU A 43 0.87 -4.30 5.09
N ARG A 44 0.71 -3.21 5.84
CA ARG A 44 -0.60 -2.74 6.27
C ARG A 44 -1.15 -1.69 5.31
N CYS A 45 -2.42 -1.85 4.95
CA CYS A 45 -3.21 -0.88 4.19
C CYS A 45 -4.35 -0.39 5.07
N PRO A 46 -4.28 0.83 5.61
CA PRO A 46 -5.48 1.46 6.16
C PRO A 46 -6.48 1.72 5.02
N ILE A 47 -7.69 1.21 5.19
CA ILE A 47 -8.80 1.43 4.27
C ILE A 47 -9.72 2.47 4.90
N PRO A 48 -9.83 3.68 4.30
CA PRO A 48 -10.74 4.68 4.82
C PRO A 48 -12.20 4.22 4.63
N THR A 49 -13.11 4.77 5.43
CA THR A 49 -14.51 4.29 5.50
C THR A 49 -15.24 4.37 4.16
N ASP A 50 -14.94 5.39 3.35
CA ASP A 50 -15.41 5.56 1.98
C ASP A 50 -14.72 4.62 0.98
N GLY A 51 -13.46 4.24 1.23
CA GLY A 51 -12.71 3.24 0.47
C GLY A 51 -13.27 1.82 0.63
N ALA A 52 -13.87 1.52 1.78
CA ALA A 52 -14.31 0.16 2.11
C ALA A 52 -15.41 -0.38 1.20
N SER A 53 -16.29 0.48 0.65
CA SER A 53 -17.36 0.05 -0.26
C SER A 53 -16.83 -0.46 -1.60
N PHE A 54 -15.65 -0.02 -2.01
CA PHE A 54 -15.04 -0.41 -3.28
C PHE A 54 -14.39 -1.78 -3.23
N LEU A 55 -14.04 -2.28 -2.04
CA LEU A 55 -13.38 -3.57 -1.94
C LEU A 55 -14.35 -4.71 -2.29
N PRO A 56 -13.88 -5.72 -3.05
CA PRO A 56 -14.72 -6.84 -3.44
C PRO A 56 -15.16 -7.66 -2.21
N THR A 57 -16.32 -8.30 -2.32
CA THR A 57 -16.84 -9.25 -1.33
C THR A 57 -17.06 -10.62 -1.97
N GLY A 58 -16.77 -11.71 -1.27
CA GLY A 58 -16.96 -13.08 -1.77
C GLY A 58 -15.65 -13.71 -2.23
N ASP A 59 -15.66 -14.37 -3.40
CA ASP A 59 -14.45 -14.97 -3.98
C ASP A 59 -13.48 -13.86 -4.42
N ILE A 60 -12.36 -13.74 -3.71
CA ILE A 60 -11.32 -12.75 -3.97
C ILE A 60 -10.19 -13.41 -4.76
N ARG A 61 -9.92 -12.91 -5.96
CA ARG A 61 -8.67 -13.15 -6.68
C ARG A 61 -7.73 -12.01 -6.45
N TYR A 62 -6.46 -12.33 -6.28
CA TYR A 62 -5.44 -11.31 -6.10
C TYR A 62 -4.13 -11.63 -6.77
N GLU A 63 -3.43 -10.57 -7.17
CA GLU A 63 -2.08 -10.63 -7.71
C GLU A 63 -1.24 -9.47 -7.18
N MET A 64 0.04 -9.73 -6.91
CA MET A 64 0.98 -8.74 -6.41
C MET A 64 2.11 -8.52 -7.40
N ASN A 65 2.31 -7.26 -7.77
CA ASN A 65 3.40 -6.82 -8.62
C ASN A 65 4.30 -5.84 -7.87
N ILE A 66 5.62 -6.03 -8.02
CA ILE A 66 6.62 -5.17 -7.40
C ILE A 66 7.49 -4.60 -8.51
N ALA A 67 7.62 -3.28 -8.54
CA ALA A 67 8.46 -2.57 -9.48
C ALA A 67 9.18 -1.40 -8.78
N CYS A 68 10.01 -0.69 -9.54
CA CYS A 68 10.69 0.51 -9.08
C CYS A 68 10.47 1.63 -10.10
N LEU A 69 10.00 2.76 -9.60
CA LEU A 69 9.87 4.00 -10.35
C LEU A 69 11.05 4.91 -9.98
N PRO A 70 12.04 5.09 -10.86
CA PRO A 70 13.08 6.07 -10.63
C PRO A 70 12.49 7.48 -10.71
N ALA A 71 12.51 8.22 -9.62
CA ALA A 71 11.97 9.58 -9.53
C ALA A 71 12.99 10.53 -8.90
N ASN A 72 13.54 11.46 -9.70
CA ASN A 72 14.56 12.43 -9.26
C ASN A 72 15.73 11.79 -8.49
N ASP A 73 16.33 10.74 -9.08
CA ASP A 73 17.42 9.93 -8.52
C ASP A 73 17.07 9.15 -7.24
N LEU A 74 15.78 9.02 -6.92
CA LEU A 74 15.29 8.16 -5.84
C LEU A 74 14.65 6.87 -6.41
N PRO A 75 14.97 5.70 -5.86
CA PRO A 75 14.27 4.47 -6.15
C PRO A 75 12.99 4.40 -5.34
N VAL A 76 11.88 4.84 -5.92
CA VAL A 76 10.57 4.65 -5.31
C VAL A 76 10.08 3.26 -5.69
N MET A 77 10.10 2.34 -4.73
CA MET A 77 9.51 1.03 -4.88
C MET A 77 7.99 1.18 -4.96
N THR A 78 7.41 0.58 -5.99
CA THR A 78 5.96 0.50 -6.18
C THR A 78 5.53 -0.94 -5.93
N MET A 79 4.62 -1.13 -4.99
CA MET A 79 3.97 -2.40 -4.72
C MET A 79 2.51 -2.28 -5.15
N LEU A 80 2.05 -3.14 -6.05
CA LEU A 80 0.71 -3.14 -6.61
C LEU A 80 0.02 -4.45 -6.24
N LEU A 81 -0.98 -4.38 -5.39
CA LEU A 81 -1.92 -5.47 -5.17
C LEU A 81 -3.18 -5.20 -6.00
N GLN A 82 -3.56 -6.11 -6.88
CA GLN A 82 -4.89 -6.09 -7.47
C GLN A 82 -5.77 -7.12 -6.76
N LEU A 83 -6.94 -6.69 -6.29
CA LEU A 83 -8.00 -7.50 -5.68
C LEU A 83 -9.23 -7.40 -6.59
N ASN A 84 -9.50 -8.43 -7.39
CA ASN A 84 -10.50 -8.38 -8.46
C ASN A 84 -10.35 -7.12 -9.34
N ASP A 85 -11.27 -6.16 -9.20
CA ASP A 85 -11.40 -4.90 -9.92
C ASP A 85 -10.78 -3.68 -9.20
N VAL A 86 -10.18 -3.89 -8.03
CA VAL A 86 -9.54 -2.84 -7.23
C VAL A 86 -8.03 -2.96 -7.27
N GLN A 87 -7.33 -1.85 -7.52
CA GLN A 87 -5.89 -1.77 -7.36
C GLN A 87 -5.50 -0.99 -6.11
N ILE A 88 -4.55 -1.52 -5.34
CA ILE A 88 -3.96 -0.88 -4.18
C ILE A 88 -2.46 -0.73 -4.44
N TYR A 89 -2.00 0.51 -4.48
CA TYR A 89 -0.59 0.86 -4.63
C TYR A 89 0.01 1.25 -3.29
N TRP A 90 1.26 0.88 -3.06
CA TRP A 90 2.13 1.49 -2.06
C TRP A 90 3.36 2.06 -2.74
N LEU A 91 3.70 3.29 -2.36
CA LEU A 91 4.96 3.94 -2.67
C LEU A 91 5.87 3.85 -1.46
N ALA A 92 7.06 3.30 -1.65
CA ALA A 92 8.04 3.12 -0.60
C ALA A 92 9.43 3.57 -1.03
N ASP A 93 10.21 4.08 -0.08
CA ASP A 93 11.62 4.38 -0.29
C ASP A 93 12.45 3.10 -0.26
N PHE A 94 12.95 2.65 -1.40
CA PHE A 94 13.77 1.44 -1.46
C PHE A 94 15.17 1.64 -0.83
N THR A 95 15.60 2.88 -0.59
CA THR A 95 16.85 3.14 0.14
C THR A 95 16.68 2.95 1.64
N ASP A 96 15.45 2.92 2.15
CA ASP A 96 15.18 2.70 3.56
C ASP A 96 15.56 1.27 3.99
N PRO A 97 16.40 1.11 5.03
CA PRO A 97 16.76 -0.21 5.56
C PRO A 97 15.57 -1.06 6.02
N GLU A 98 14.50 -0.43 6.54
CA GLU A 98 13.29 -1.10 7.00
C GLU A 98 12.53 -1.72 5.82
N VAL A 99 12.34 -0.95 4.74
CA VAL A 99 11.72 -1.44 3.49
C VAL A 99 12.57 -2.56 2.88
N ARG A 100 13.89 -2.37 2.84
CA ARG A 100 14.79 -3.36 2.24
C ARG A 100 14.81 -4.67 3.02
N ALA A 101 14.84 -4.60 4.35
CA ALA A 101 14.79 -5.78 5.21
C ALA A 101 13.47 -6.53 5.02
N ALA A 102 12.33 -5.81 4.97
CA ALA A 102 11.03 -6.42 4.72
C ALA A 102 10.96 -7.08 3.34
N TYR A 103 11.38 -6.36 2.29
CA TYR A 103 11.42 -6.87 0.93
C TYR A 103 12.26 -8.14 0.78
N ASN A 104 13.44 -8.18 1.40
CA ASN A 104 14.29 -9.38 1.37
C ASN A 104 13.57 -10.60 1.97
N ARG A 105 12.88 -10.42 3.10
CA ARG A 105 12.11 -11.51 3.75
C ARG A 105 10.92 -11.95 2.89
N TRP A 106 10.17 -11.01 2.32
CA TRP A 106 9.07 -11.34 1.41
C TRP A 106 9.57 -12.14 0.20
N LYS A 107 10.67 -11.69 -0.41
CA LYS A 107 11.25 -12.31 -1.59
C LYS A 107 11.81 -13.69 -1.30
N GLU A 108 12.50 -13.88 -0.17
CA GLU A 108 13.02 -15.18 0.26
C GLU A 108 11.89 -16.20 0.44
N ALA A 109 10.80 -15.78 1.11
CA ALA A 109 9.61 -16.61 1.27
C ALA A 109 8.82 -16.79 -0.03
N GLY A 110 8.97 -15.87 -1.00
CA GLY A 110 8.09 -15.76 -2.17
C GLY A 110 6.65 -15.40 -1.81
N ARG A 111 6.46 -14.73 -0.67
CA ARG A 111 5.14 -14.43 -0.07
C ARG A 111 5.17 -13.05 0.54
N LEU A 112 4.12 -12.26 0.31
CA LEU A 112 3.99 -10.92 0.86
C LEU A 112 2.63 -10.77 1.55
N PRO A 113 2.56 -11.00 2.87
CA PRO A 113 1.35 -10.76 3.64
C PRO A 113 0.94 -9.30 3.59
N VAL A 114 -0.32 -9.06 3.24
CA VAL A 114 -0.94 -7.73 3.24
C VAL A 114 -2.16 -7.75 4.14
N LEU A 115 -2.22 -6.81 5.07
CA LEU A 115 -3.37 -6.58 5.95
C LEU A 115 -4.19 -5.40 5.42
N LEU A 116 -5.44 -5.65 5.03
CA LEU A 116 -6.42 -4.59 4.79
C LEU A 116 -7.11 -4.26 6.10
N ASP A 117 -6.81 -3.07 6.64
CA ASP A 117 -7.24 -2.61 7.95
C ASP A 117 -8.39 -1.62 7.83
N PHE A 118 -9.58 -2.04 8.26
CA PHE A 118 -10.81 -1.27 8.16
C PHE A 118 -11.11 -0.57 9.49
N ASN A 119 -11.60 0.67 9.43
CA ASN A 119 -12.08 1.37 10.62
C ASN A 119 -13.18 0.58 11.35
N GLU A 120 -13.19 0.63 12.70
CA GLU A 120 -14.02 -0.15 13.65
C GLU A 120 -15.55 -0.20 13.36
N GLY A 121 -16.08 0.69 12.51
CA GLY A 121 -17.49 0.70 12.09
C GLY A 121 -17.81 -0.21 10.90
N ASN A 122 -16.80 -0.65 10.14
CA ASN A 122 -16.94 -1.56 9.00
C ASN A 122 -16.42 -2.93 9.43
N LYS A 123 -17.29 -3.76 10.02
CA LYS A 123 -17.02 -5.19 10.27
C LYS A 123 -17.00 -5.99 8.96
N ARG A 124 -16.17 -5.57 8.00
CA ARG A 124 -15.59 -6.53 7.07
C ARG A 124 -14.41 -7.09 7.84
N ASP A 125 -14.45 -8.38 8.14
CA ASP A 125 -13.34 -9.06 8.81
C ASP A 125 -12.03 -8.66 8.13
N CYS A 126 -11.02 -8.29 8.91
CA CYS A 126 -9.71 -7.90 8.40
C CYS A 126 -9.28 -8.88 7.30
N THR A 127 -9.14 -8.36 6.08
CA THR A 127 -8.81 -9.22 4.95
C THR A 127 -7.31 -9.27 4.85
N LEU A 128 -6.70 -10.31 5.41
CA LEU A 128 -5.33 -10.63 5.05
C LEU A 128 -5.33 -11.41 3.74
N CYS A 129 -4.53 -10.96 2.79
CA CYS A 129 -4.13 -11.76 1.65
C CYS A 129 -2.63 -12.04 1.73
N VAL A 130 -2.21 -13.21 1.25
CA VAL A 130 -0.80 -13.57 1.17
C VAL A 130 -0.47 -13.90 -0.29
N PRO A 131 -0.39 -12.89 -1.16
CA PRO A 131 0.06 -13.07 -2.54
C PRO A 131 1.43 -13.73 -2.62
N GLU A 132 1.53 -14.65 -3.57
CA GLU A 132 2.82 -15.12 -4.05
C GLU A 132 3.53 -13.97 -4.77
N ILE A 133 4.83 -13.87 -4.55
CA ILE A 133 5.67 -12.94 -5.28
C ILE A 133 6.87 -13.67 -5.87
N SER A 134 7.33 -13.19 -7.02
CA SER A 134 8.49 -13.75 -7.70
C SER A 134 9.74 -13.66 -6.81
N ARG A 135 10.43 -14.79 -6.64
CA ARG A 135 11.76 -14.83 -6.00
C ARG A 135 12.89 -14.42 -6.95
N LYS A 136 12.58 -14.15 -8.23
CA LYS A 136 13.57 -13.74 -9.22
C LYS A 136 14.16 -12.39 -8.83
N ARG A 137 15.43 -12.19 -9.18
CA ARG A 137 16.10 -10.90 -9.05
C ARG A 137 15.49 -9.91 -10.04
N LEU A 138 15.04 -8.77 -9.53
CA LEU A 138 14.54 -7.64 -10.29
C LEU A 138 15.69 -6.70 -10.58
N GLU A 139 15.69 -6.07 -11.75
CA GLU A 139 16.80 -5.23 -12.22
C GLU A 139 17.10 -4.07 -11.26
N PHE A 140 16.07 -3.57 -10.56
CA PHE A 140 16.25 -2.45 -9.65
C PHE A 140 17.02 -2.79 -8.37
N GLU A 141 17.16 -4.07 -8.03
CA GLU A 141 17.91 -4.51 -6.86
C GLU A 141 19.41 -4.19 -6.98
N ASP A 142 19.90 -4.08 -8.22
CA ASP A 142 21.30 -3.87 -8.56
C ASP A 142 21.65 -2.40 -8.80
N LEU A 143 20.68 -1.50 -8.60
CA LEU A 143 20.88 -0.08 -8.82
C LEU A 143 21.74 0.52 -7.71
N HIS A 144 23.06 0.42 -7.93
CA HIS A 144 24.10 0.98 -7.07
C HIS A 144 24.21 2.52 -7.16
N GLY A 145 23.57 3.15 -8.16
CA GLY A 145 23.70 4.58 -8.47
C GLY A 145 22.74 5.52 -7.74
N PHE A 146 21.80 5.00 -6.94
CA PHE A 146 20.84 5.86 -6.24
C PHE A 146 21.45 6.55 -5.01
N LYS A 147 20.95 7.76 -4.70
CA LYS A 147 21.30 8.48 -3.48
C LYS A 147 20.76 7.75 -2.25
N LYS A 148 21.58 6.90 -1.64
CA LYS A 148 21.22 6.13 -0.43
C LYS A 148 20.88 7.04 0.76
N ASP A 149 21.38 8.28 0.76
CA ASP A 149 21.30 9.21 1.89
C ASP A 149 20.38 10.41 1.63
N ALA A 150 19.35 10.23 0.80
CA ALA A 150 18.38 11.30 0.57
C ALA A 150 17.68 11.71 1.88
N PRO A 151 17.52 13.02 2.17
CA PRO A 151 16.77 13.47 3.35
C PRO A 151 15.33 12.92 3.36
N ALA A 152 14.84 12.54 4.55
CA ALA A 152 13.52 11.90 4.71
C ALA A 152 12.36 12.78 4.21
N ASP A 153 12.47 14.09 4.40
CA ASP A 153 11.52 15.10 3.92
C ASP A 153 11.50 15.19 2.40
N TYR A 154 12.68 15.12 1.77
CA TYR A 154 12.81 15.09 0.31
C TYR A 154 12.16 13.82 -0.27
N VAL A 155 12.47 12.66 0.29
CA VAL A 155 11.87 11.37 -0.11
C VAL A 155 10.35 11.41 0.02
N TRP A 156 9.84 11.83 1.19
CA TRP A 156 8.40 11.94 1.45
C TRP A 156 7.71 12.88 0.46
N LYS A 157 8.32 14.03 0.17
CA LYS A 157 7.81 15.00 -0.81
C LYS A 157 7.72 14.40 -2.22
N ILE A 158 8.70 13.59 -2.63
CA ILE A 158 8.68 12.93 -3.94
C ILE A 158 7.57 11.89 -4.00
N MET A 159 7.43 11.03 -2.99
CA MET A 159 6.36 10.04 -2.94
C MET A 159 4.98 10.69 -2.94
N THR A 160 4.79 11.76 -2.15
CA THR A 160 3.56 12.58 -2.15
C THR A 160 3.28 13.15 -3.54
N LYS A 161 4.29 13.74 -4.19
CA LYS A 161 4.13 14.29 -5.54
C LYS A 161 3.72 13.24 -6.57
N ILE A 162 4.25 12.01 -6.48
CA ILE A 162 3.85 10.92 -7.37
C ILE A 162 2.39 10.54 -7.10
N ALA A 163 2.02 10.34 -5.84
CA ALA A 163 0.64 10.02 -5.45
C ALA A 163 -0.36 11.09 -5.91
N ASP A 164 0.00 12.37 -5.79
CA ASP A 164 -0.87 13.49 -6.13
C ASP A 164 -0.93 13.81 -7.63
N SER A 165 0.03 13.31 -8.42
CA SER A 165 0.15 13.69 -9.83
C SER A 165 -0.88 13.08 -10.77
N GLY A 166 -1.64 12.07 -10.31
CA GLY A 166 -2.49 11.27 -11.20
C GLY A 166 -1.71 10.28 -12.09
N LEU A 167 -0.37 10.24 -12.00
CA LEU A 167 0.48 9.43 -12.86
C LEU A 167 0.12 7.94 -12.76
N LEU A 168 -0.06 7.44 -11.54
CA LEU A 168 -0.34 6.03 -11.31
C LEU A 168 -1.71 5.63 -11.88
N GLN A 169 -2.71 6.50 -11.77
CA GLN A 169 -4.05 6.31 -12.34
C GLN A 169 -4.01 6.30 -13.87
N HIS A 170 -3.14 7.12 -14.47
CA HIS A 170 -3.03 7.21 -15.93
C HIS A 170 -2.38 5.98 -16.57
N VAL A 171 -1.50 5.29 -15.83
CA VAL A 171 -0.80 4.08 -16.29
C VAL A 171 -1.38 2.79 -15.70
N ALA A 172 -2.46 2.89 -14.92
CA ALA A 172 -3.10 1.75 -14.30
C ALA A 172 -3.68 0.82 -15.37
N VAL A 173 -3.20 -0.40 -15.41
CA VAL A 173 -3.69 -1.47 -16.29
C VAL A 173 -4.01 -2.66 -15.42
N SER A 174 -5.12 -3.34 -15.72
CA SER A 174 -5.52 -4.54 -15.01
C SER A 174 -4.48 -5.63 -15.22
N VAL A 175 -3.95 -6.16 -14.11
CA VAL A 175 -3.05 -7.33 -14.13
C VAL A 175 -3.85 -8.63 -14.21
N LEU A 176 -5.11 -8.62 -13.75
CA LEU A 176 -6.05 -9.72 -13.91
C LEU A 176 -6.95 -9.47 -15.15
N PRO A 177 -6.71 -10.14 -16.29
CA PRO A 177 -7.38 -9.83 -17.55
C PRO A 177 -8.90 -10.01 -17.53
N GLU A 178 -9.43 -10.83 -16.63
CA GLU A 178 -10.86 -11.06 -16.45
C GLU A 178 -11.58 -9.94 -15.68
N PHE A 179 -10.86 -9.02 -15.03
CA PHE A 179 -11.45 -7.91 -14.28
C PHE A 179 -11.15 -6.58 -14.95
N ARG A 180 -12.19 -5.74 -15.07
CA ARG A 180 -12.05 -4.34 -15.45
C ARG A 180 -11.76 -3.53 -14.18
N LEU A 181 -10.77 -2.66 -14.22
CA LEU A 181 -10.50 -1.76 -13.09
C LEU A 181 -11.68 -0.83 -12.84
N GLU A 182 -12.16 -0.81 -11.60
CA GLU A 182 -13.20 0.09 -11.12
C GLU A 182 -12.65 1.17 -10.18
N SER A 183 -11.67 0.82 -9.35
CA SER A 183 -11.11 1.75 -8.38
C SER A 183 -9.63 1.53 -8.11
N MET A 184 -8.99 2.57 -7.59
CA MET A 184 -7.58 2.57 -7.25
C MET A 184 -7.36 3.33 -5.94
N LEU A 185 -6.60 2.70 -5.04
CA LEU A 185 -6.13 3.28 -3.78
C LEU A 185 -4.62 3.47 -3.85
N VAL A 186 -4.13 4.62 -3.38
CA VAL A 186 -2.69 4.91 -3.28
C VAL A 186 -2.32 5.10 -1.83
N ASN A 187 -1.26 4.41 -1.41
CA ASN A 187 -0.70 4.48 -0.08
C ASN A 187 0.74 4.97 -0.14
N LEU A 188 1.12 5.78 0.83
CA LEU A 188 2.53 6.04 1.13
C LEU A 188 2.95 5.14 2.29
N LEU A 189 4.06 4.43 2.12
CA LEU A 189 4.57 3.56 3.17
C LEU A 189 5.34 4.39 4.21
N ALA A 190 4.85 4.39 5.43
CA ALA A 190 5.52 4.95 6.59
C ALA A 190 6.52 3.96 7.17
N THR A 191 7.76 4.43 7.31
CA THR A 191 8.81 3.78 8.09
C THR A 191 9.22 4.69 9.23
N LYS A 192 10.08 4.19 10.13
CA LYS A 192 10.69 5.02 11.18
C LYS A 192 11.41 6.25 10.63
N ARG A 193 11.95 6.18 9.41
CA ARG A 193 12.65 7.29 8.74
C ARG A 193 11.73 8.49 8.49
N VAL A 194 10.48 8.26 8.13
CA VAL A 194 9.51 9.32 7.76
C VAL A 194 8.43 9.54 8.81
N GLU A 195 8.41 8.76 9.89
CA GLU A 195 7.40 8.81 10.96
C GLU A 195 7.17 10.21 11.54
N GLN A 196 8.24 10.99 11.73
CA GLN A 196 8.16 12.36 12.26
C GLN A 196 7.40 13.32 11.34
N LEU A 197 7.41 13.07 10.03
CA LEU A 197 6.70 13.90 9.04
C LEU A 197 5.19 13.62 9.02
N ILE A 198 4.80 12.43 9.48
CA ILE A 198 3.42 11.97 9.57
C ILE A 198 2.79 12.48 10.86
N LYS A 199 3.51 12.42 11.99
CA LYS A 199 3.05 12.89 13.32
C LYS A 199 2.67 14.38 13.35
N GLY A 200 3.22 15.20 12.44
CA GLY A 200 2.84 16.61 12.29
C GLY A 200 1.57 16.88 11.47
N ARG A 201 0.97 15.85 10.84
CA ARG A 201 -0.22 15.98 9.97
C ARG A 201 -1.46 15.27 10.51
N SER A 202 -1.32 14.49 11.58
CA SER A 202 -2.41 13.81 12.28
C SER A 202 -3.03 14.70 13.37
N HIS A 203 -3.63 15.83 12.99
CA HIS A 203 -4.71 16.47 13.77
C HIS A 203 -5.89 16.63 12.82
N GLY A 204 -6.94 15.84 13.07
CA GLY A 204 -7.99 15.55 12.10
C GLY A 204 -8.90 16.71 11.73
N ALA A 205 -9.71 16.45 10.71
CA ALA A 205 -10.99 17.12 10.54
C ALA A 205 -12.11 16.10 10.83
N LYS A 206 -12.49 15.99 12.11
CA LYS A 206 -13.89 15.68 12.46
C LYS A 206 -14.68 16.96 12.16
N PRO A 207 -15.67 16.97 11.25
CA PRO A 207 -16.63 18.04 11.21
C PRO A 207 -17.47 17.95 12.49
N ASN A 208 -17.36 18.95 13.37
CA ASN A 208 -18.32 19.13 14.44
C ASN A 208 -19.66 19.51 13.79
N ALA A 209 -20.54 18.53 13.63
CA ALA A 209 -21.96 18.77 13.37
C ALA A 209 -22.61 19.27 14.67
N ASN A 210 -22.47 20.56 14.96
CA ASN A 210 -23.42 21.26 15.82
C ASN A 210 -24.49 21.88 14.91
N PHE A 211 -25.46 21.05 14.51
CA PHE A 211 -26.79 21.54 14.17
C PHE A 211 -27.59 21.59 15.46
N THR A 212 -27.77 22.79 16.01
CA THR A 212 -28.90 23.07 16.89
C THR A 212 -29.83 24.02 16.15
N SER A 213 -30.90 23.45 15.62
CA SER A 213 -32.10 24.18 15.20
C SER A 213 -32.90 24.58 16.44
N SER A 214 -33.21 25.85 16.57
CA SER A 214 -34.41 26.38 17.23
C SER A 214 -34.72 27.74 16.60
#